data_AF-A0A9E3XFY2-F1
#
_entry.id   AF-A0A9E3XFY2-F1
#
_cell.length_a   1.000
_cell.length_b   1.000
_cell.length_c   1.000
_cell.angle_alpha   90.00
_cell.angle_beta   90.00
_cell.angle_gamma   90.00
#
_symmetry.space_group_name_H-M   'P 1'
#
loop_
_entity.id
_entity.type
_entity.pdbx_description
1 polymer ?
#
loop_
_entity_poly.entity_id
_entity_poly.type
_entity_poly.pdbx_seq_one_letter_code
_entity_poly.pdbx_strand_id
1 'polypeptide(L)'
;GEKELARIGREMEVTLRAIGYPGGVGDYLGQLWSDPDLVIRNNPKAIFAGFEEIGTIVKSHLGDQFSTIPAAPLEIRPVEKAVAGVSAAAFYNNPSADGRRPGVFYVNSHMTVYPKTQMETLYLHEALPGHHFQIALAQEQTQLPKFRRFNYYGAYIEGWGLYAESLGKELGLFHDPHQYLGHLTFELLRAARLVADVGIHDRGWSREEAGRYLSEHAFGYGYFEINRYISMPAQALSYKIGQLKISELREKAQKKLGDRFDVRAFHQAVLEDGPLPLDLLEKKVVNADFGMRNAE
;
A
#
# COMPACT_ATOMS: atom_id res chain seq x y z
N GLY A 1 3.45 11.33 -12.07
CA GLY A 1 2.42 10.54 -12.75
C GLY A 1 3.02 9.79 -13.92
N GLU A 2 3.14 10.44 -15.07
CA GLU A 2 3.58 9.82 -16.33
C GLU A 2 4.91 9.06 -16.25
N LYS A 3 5.94 9.64 -15.60
CA LYS A 3 7.22 8.95 -15.39
C LYS A 3 7.08 7.63 -14.61
N GLU A 4 6.20 7.61 -13.61
CA GLU A 4 5.92 6.39 -12.83
C GLU A 4 5.15 5.38 -13.65
N LEU A 5 4.13 5.80 -14.42
CA LEU A 5 3.41 4.91 -15.34
C LEU A 5 4.37 4.23 -16.33
N ALA A 6 5.29 4.99 -16.92
CA ALA A 6 6.29 4.44 -17.82
C ALA A 6 7.28 3.50 -17.12
N ARG A 7 7.69 3.81 -15.88
CA ARG A 7 8.57 2.95 -15.07
C ARG A 7 7.91 1.60 -14.77
N ILE A 8 6.68 1.65 -14.27
CA ILE A 8 5.90 0.47 -13.87
C ILE A 8 5.54 -0.37 -15.10
N GLY A 9 5.15 0.26 -16.22
CA GLY A 9 4.88 -0.44 -17.47
C GLY A 9 6.07 -1.26 -17.96
N ARG A 10 7.28 -0.69 -17.94
CA ARG A 10 8.52 -1.43 -18.28
C ARG A 10 8.77 -2.60 -17.34
N GLU A 11 8.49 -2.44 -16.05
CA GLU A 11 8.68 -3.49 -15.07
C GLU A 11 7.68 -4.65 -15.24
N MET A 12 6.44 -4.33 -15.59
CA MET A 12 5.44 -5.33 -15.98
C MET A 12 5.87 -6.08 -17.23
N GLU A 13 6.33 -5.38 -18.28
CA GLU A 13 6.83 -6.02 -19.49
C GLU A 13 8.00 -6.98 -19.22
N VAL A 14 8.95 -6.59 -18.36
CA VAL A 14 10.05 -7.47 -17.94
C VAL A 14 9.50 -8.73 -17.26
N THR A 15 8.55 -8.56 -16.34
CA THR A 15 7.95 -9.68 -15.60
C THR A 15 7.16 -10.61 -16.51
N LEU A 16 6.36 -10.07 -17.44
CA LEU A 16 5.61 -10.84 -18.43
C LEU A 16 6.53 -11.65 -19.36
N ARG A 17 7.64 -11.05 -19.82
CA ARG A 17 8.65 -11.77 -20.61
C ARG A 17 9.31 -12.90 -19.82
N ALA A 18 9.60 -12.67 -18.54
CA ALA A 18 10.24 -13.67 -17.68
C ALA A 18 9.37 -14.93 -17.49
N ILE A 19 8.04 -14.79 -17.50
CA ILE A 19 7.09 -15.92 -17.42
C ILE A 19 6.63 -16.45 -18.78
N GLY A 20 7.19 -15.93 -19.89
CA GLY A 20 6.80 -16.35 -21.24
C GLY A 20 5.36 -16.00 -21.62
N TYR A 21 4.79 -14.94 -21.03
CA TYR A 21 3.44 -14.51 -21.37
C TYR A 21 3.38 -14.01 -22.83
N PRO A 22 2.45 -14.50 -23.66
CA PRO A 22 2.47 -14.26 -25.11
C PRO A 22 2.00 -12.87 -25.55
N GLY A 23 1.40 -12.08 -24.65
CA GLY A 23 0.84 -10.75 -24.94
C GLY A 23 1.59 -9.60 -24.26
N GLY A 24 1.08 -8.39 -24.46
CA GLY A 24 1.58 -7.18 -23.79
C GLY A 24 0.91 -6.91 -22.44
N VAL A 25 1.31 -5.80 -21.81
CA VAL A 25 0.73 -5.34 -20.53
C VAL A 25 -0.78 -5.14 -20.66
N GLY A 26 -1.25 -4.53 -21.74
CA GLY A 26 -2.69 -4.33 -21.98
C GLY A 26 -3.47 -5.63 -22.06
N ASP A 27 -2.92 -6.66 -22.73
CA ASP A 27 -3.55 -7.97 -22.83
C ASP A 27 -3.66 -8.63 -21.45
N TYR A 28 -2.57 -8.61 -20.67
CA TYR A 28 -2.56 -9.15 -19.30
C TYR A 28 -3.58 -8.46 -18.40
N LEU A 29 -3.61 -7.13 -18.43
CA LEU A 29 -4.54 -6.33 -17.64
C LEU A 29 -6.00 -6.58 -18.05
N GLY A 30 -6.27 -6.82 -19.32
CA GLY A 30 -7.60 -7.16 -19.84
C GLY A 30 -8.17 -8.48 -19.33
N GLN A 31 -7.31 -9.45 -18.99
CA GLN A 31 -7.74 -10.78 -18.52
C GLN A 31 -7.69 -10.98 -16.99
N LEU A 32 -7.16 -10.00 -16.24
CA LEU A 32 -6.93 -10.10 -14.79
C LEU A 32 -8.16 -10.54 -13.98
N TRP A 33 -9.36 -10.17 -14.45
CA TRP A 33 -10.63 -10.44 -13.76
C TRP A 33 -11.42 -11.61 -14.35
N SER A 34 -10.99 -12.15 -15.49
CA SER A 34 -11.69 -13.22 -16.22
C SER A 34 -10.95 -14.55 -16.15
N ASP A 35 -9.62 -14.53 -16.12
CA ASP A 35 -8.77 -15.72 -16.07
C ASP A 35 -9.00 -16.52 -14.77
N PRO A 36 -9.44 -17.79 -14.86
CA PRO A 36 -9.73 -18.62 -13.69
C PRO A 36 -8.51 -18.90 -12.80
N ASP A 37 -7.28 -18.80 -13.32
CA ASP A 37 -6.06 -19.02 -12.54
C ASP A 37 -5.64 -17.76 -11.75
N LEU A 38 -6.12 -16.58 -12.16
CA LEU A 38 -5.80 -15.28 -11.56
C LEU A 38 -6.86 -14.80 -10.56
N VAL A 39 -7.99 -15.50 -10.43
CA VAL A 39 -9.12 -15.09 -9.58
C VAL A 39 -9.63 -16.21 -8.68
N ILE A 40 -10.22 -15.84 -7.55
CA ILE A 40 -11.01 -16.73 -6.70
C ILE A 40 -12.49 -16.44 -6.98
N ARG A 41 -13.24 -17.44 -7.45
CA ARG A 41 -14.68 -17.30 -7.74
C ARG A 41 -15.53 -17.86 -6.62
N ASN A 42 -16.42 -17.04 -6.07
CA ASN A 42 -17.46 -17.43 -5.10
C ASN A 42 -16.95 -18.33 -3.94
N ASN A 43 -15.71 -18.12 -3.48
CA ASN A 43 -15.10 -18.96 -2.46
C ASN A 43 -14.52 -18.13 -1.30
N PRO A 44 -15.38 -17.65 -0.37
CA PRO A 44 -14.95 -16.91 0.81
C PRO A 44 -13.85 -17.61 1.60
N LYS A 45 -13.97 -18.95 1.77
CA LYS A 45 -13.01 -19.74 2.55
C LYS A 45 -11.59 -19.66 1.98
N ALA A 46 -11.46 -19.76 0.65
CA ALA A 46 -10.17 -19.64 -0.02
C ALA A 46 -9.57 -18.23 0.11
N ILE A 47 -10.41 -17.18 0.08
CA ILE A 47 -9.95 -15.79 0.26
C ILE A 47 -9.35 -15.61 1.67
N PHE A 48 -10.07 -16.02 2.72
CA PHE A 48 -9.55 -15.92 4.09
C PHE A 48 -8.30 -16.78 4.29
N ALA A 49 -8.30 -18.03 3.82
CA ALA A 49 -7.13 -18.90 3.94
C ALA A 49 -5.89 -18.28 3.27
N GLY A 50 -6.04 -17.68 2.09
CA GLY A 50 -4.93 -16.99 1.42
C GLY A 50 -4.40 -15.80 2.21
N PHE A 51 -5.26 -14.97 2.79
CA PHE A 51 -4.79 -13.85 3.62
C PHE A 51 -4.11 -14.30 4.93
N GLU A 52 -4.58 -15.38 5.55
CA GLU A 52 -3.92 -15.96 6.73
C GLU A 52 -2.55 -16.55 6.41
N GLU A 53 -2.41 -17.20 5.24
CA GLU A 53 -1.13 -17.70 4.74
C GLU A 53 -0.14 -16.56 4.49
N ILE A 54 -0.56 -15.51 3.77
CA ILE A 54 0.24 -14.30 3.54
C ILE A 54 0.66 -13.69 4.88
N GLY A 55 -0.26 -13.60 5.84
CA GLY A 55 0.05 -13.07 7.16
C GLY A 55 1.08 -13.88 7.94
N THR A 56 1.04 -15.21 7.82
CA THR A 56 2.06 -16.10 8.39
C THR A 56 3.44 -15.82 7.79
N ILE A 57 3.54 -15.71 6.47
CA ILE A 57 4.79 -15.45 5.75
C ILE A 57 5.37 -14.08 6.14
N VAL A 58 4.55 -13.03 6.15
CA VAL A 58 5.01 -11.69 6.52
C VAL A 58 5.52 -11.67 7.95
N LYS A 59 4.78 -12.27 8.89
CA LYS A 59 5.17 -12.31 10.31
C LYS A 59 6.52 -12.97 10.54
N SER A 60 6.90 -13.99 9.75
CA SER A 60 8.21 -14.64 9.91
C SER A 60 9.38 -13.77 9.45
N HIS A 61 9.14 -12.72 8.64
CA HIS A 61 10.16 -11.81 8.13
C HIS A 61 10.09 -10.40 8.73
N LEU A 62 9.09 -10.08 9.56
CA LEU A 62 8.95 -8.74 10.15
C LEU A 62 10.19 -8.30 10.94
N GLY A 63 10.86 -9.22 11.65
CA GLY A 63 12.06 -8.94 12.43
C GLY A 63 13.27 -8.50 11.59
N ASP A 64 13.28 -8.82 10.30
CA ASP A 64 14.33 -8.41 9.36
C ASP A 64 14.15 -6.95 8.93
N GLN A 65 12.91 -6.44 9.00
CA GLN A 65 12.55 -5.10 8.53
C GLN A 65 12.22 -4.14 9.68
N PHE A 66 11.86 -4.60 10.88
CA PHE A 66 11.38 -3.74 11.96
C PHE A 66 11.97 -4.11 13.32
N SER A 67 12.46 -3.11 14.06
CA SER A 67 12.94 -3.26 15.45
C SER A 67 11.80 -3.32 16.47
N THR A 68 10.65 -2.73 16.13
CA THR A 68 9.48 -2.63 17.02
C THR A 68 8.25 -3.09 16.25
N ILE A 69 7.53 -4.05 16.83
CA ILE A 69 6.27 -4.59 16.30
C ILE A 69 5.15 -4.13 17.25
N PRO A 70 4.01 -3.63 16.72
CA PRO A 70 2.91 -3.19 17.56
C PRO A 70 2.31 -4.34 18.38
N ALA A 71 1.89 -4.03 19.59
CA ALA A 71 1.26 -4.98 20.50
C ALA A 71 -0.24 -5.19 20.19
N ALA A 72 -0.89 -4.20 19.55
CA ALA A 72 -2.30 -4.27 19.22
C ALA A 72 -2.60 -5.50 18.33
N PRO A 73 -3.61 -6.32 18.67
CA PRO A 73 -3.97 -7.47 17.86
C PRO A 73 -4.57 -7.04 16.52
N LEU A 74 -4.31 -7.86 15.49
CA LEU A 74 -4.95 -7.78 14.18
C LEU A 74 -5.89 -8.96 13.99
N GLU A 75 -7.11 -8.68 13.55
CA GLU A 75 -8.06 -9.70 13.10
C GLU A 75 -8.41 -9.53 11.63
N ILE A 76 -8.66 -10.64 10.93
CA ILE A 76 -9.21 -10.65 9.58
C ILE A 76 -10.70 -10.96 9.69
N ARG A 77 -11.57 -10.06 9.20
CA ARG A 77 -13.03 -10.22 9.31
C ARG A 77 -13.74 -9.99 7.98
N PRO A 78 -14.89 -10.64 7.72
CA PRO A 78 -15.69 -10.33 6.54
C PRO A 78 -16.31 -8.94 6.67
N VAL A 79 -16.37 -8.23 5.55
CA VAL A 79 -17.26 -7.08 5.39
C VAL A 79 -18.70 -7.54 5.60
N GLU A 80 -19.50 -6.74 6.30
CA GLU A 80 -20.92 -7.04 6.48
C GLU A 80 -21.66 -7.07 5.15
N LYS A 81 -22.50 -8.10 4.95
CA LYS A 81 -23.26 -8.30 3.70
C LYS A 81 -24.05 -7.06 3.26
N ALA A 82 -24.58 -6.29 4.22
CA ALA A 82 -25.39 -5.10 3.95
C ALA A 82 -24.62 -3.97 3.23
N VAL A 83 -23.31 -3.88 3.43
CA VAL A 83 -22.44 -2.83 2.85
C VAL A 83 -21.45 -3.38 1.81
N ALA A 84 -21.46 -4.70 1.58
CA ALA A 84 -20.54 -5.35 0.66
C ALA A 84 -20.57 -4.78 -0.77
N GLY A 85 -21.75 -4.35 -1.25
CA GLY A 85 -21.92 -3.80 -2.61
C GLY A 85 -21.28 -2.42 -2.83
N VAL A 86 -20.92 -1.72 -1.76
CA VAL A 86 -20.27 -0.39 -1.82
C VAL A 86 -18.87 -0.39 -1.17
N SER A 87 -18.41 -1.54 -0.70
CA SER A 87 -17.12 -1.69 -0.03
C SER A 87 -16.02 -2.05 -1.02
N ALA A 88 -14.80 -1.59 -0.75
CA ALA A 88 -13.60 -2.03 -1.45
C ALA A 88 -13.33 -3.54 -1.25
N ALA A 89 -12.37 -4.10 -2.00
CA ALA A 89 -11.98 -5.51 -1.89
C ALA A 89 -11.46 -5.86 -0.48
N ALA A 90 -10.80 -4.90 0.16
CA ALA A 90 -10.46 -4.93 1.58
C ALA A 90 -10.27 -3.49 2.10
N PHE A 91 -10.31 -3.31 3.41
CA PHE A 91 -9.96 -2.05 4.08
C PHE A 91 -9.59 -2.29 5.55
N TYR A 92 -8.88 -1.34 6.15
CA TYR A 92 -8.46 -1.40 7.54
C TYR A 92 -9.30 -0.55 8.49
N ASN A 93 -9.55 -1.05 9.69
CA ASN A 93 -10.12 -0.33 10.82
C ASN A 93 -9.19 -0.35 12.03
N ASN A 94 -8.92 0.85 12.58
CA ASN A 94 -7.97 1.07 13.67
C ASN A 94 -8.36 0.36 14.99
N PRO A 95 -7.37 -0.08 15.79
CA PRO A 95 -7.62 -0.57 17.14
C PRO A 95 -8.13 0.58 18.01
N SER A 96 -8.69 0.25 19.17
CA SER A 96 -8.93 1.26 20.20
C SER A 96 -7.66 1.52 21.00
N ALA A 97 -7.42 2.79 21.35
CA ALA A 97 -6.24 3.20 22.09
C ALA A 97 -6.17 2.64 23.53
N ASP A 98 -7.30 2.15 24.06
CA ASP A 98 -7.40 1.47 25.36
C ASP A 98 -7.17 -0.06 25.26
N GLY A 99 -6.85 -0.58 24.07
CA GLY A 99 -6.54 -1.99 23.83
C GLY A 99 -7.76 -2.93 23.84
N ARG A 100 -8.98 -2.41 24.06
CA ARG A 100 -10.19 -3.24 24.14
C ARG A 100 -10.68 -3.75 22.79
N ARG A 101 -10.38 -3.06 21.70
CA ARG A 101 -10.78 -3.42 20.34
C ARG A 101 -9.55 -3.64 19.47
N PRO A 102 -9.45 -4.79 18.78
CA PRO A 102 -8.36 -5.07 17.84
C PRO A 102 -8.41 -4.13 16.63
N GLY A 103 -7.29 -4.05 15.92
CA GLY A 103 -7.29 -3.61 14.53
C GLY A 103 -7.97 -4.68 13.68
N VAL A 104 -8.71 -4.27 12.66
CA VAL A 104 -9.44 -5.21 11.80
C VAL A 104 -9.11 -4.95 10.34
N PHE A 105 -8.55 -5.98 9.70
CA PHE A 105 -8.44 -6.06 8.24
C PHE A 105 -9.75 -6.67 7.71
N TYR A 106 -10.62 -5.82 7.20
CA TYR A 106 -11.89 -6.24 6.62
C TYR A 106 -11.69 -6.71 5.18
N VAL A 107 -12.18 -7.91 4.87
CA VAL A 107 -12.10 -8.53 3.55
C VAL A 107 -13.49 -8.66 2.96
N ASN A 108 -13.69 -8.13 1.75
CA ASN A 108 -14.97 -8.24 1.05
C ASN A 108 -15.12 -9.61 0.38
N SER A 109 -15.34 -10.64 1.20
CA SER A 109 -15.52 -12.01 0.75
C SER A 109 -16.86 -12.27 0.03
N HIS A 110 -17.69 -11.24 -0.14
CA HIS A 110 -18.96 -11.32 -0.87
C HIS A 110 -18.80 -11.04 -2.37
N MET A 111 -17.62 -10.62 -2.83
CA MET A 111 -17.32 -10.47 -4.25
C MET A 111 -17.42 -11.83 -4.96
N THR A 112 -18.10 -11.85 -6.10
CA THR A 112 -18.23 -13.07 -6.93
C THR A 112 -16.92 -13.46 -7.61
N VAL A 113 -16.06 -12.47 -7.84
CA VAL A 113 -14.71 -12.59 -8.39
C VAL A 113 -13.76 -11.79 -7.51
N TYR A 114 -12.83 -12.47 -6.85
CA TYR A 114 -11.79 -11.83 -6.04
C TYR A 114 -10.44 -11.95 -6.75
N PRO A 115 -9.69 -10.85 -6.95
CA PRO A 115 -8.43 -10.87 -7.68
C PRO A 115 -7.34 -11.54 -6.82
N LYS A 116 -7.03 -12.80 -7.09
CA LYS A 116 -6.06 -13.60 -6.32
C LYS A 116 -4.70 -12.92 -6.33
N THR A 117 -4.31 -12.40 -7.47
CA THR A 117 -3.02 -11.73 -7.73
C THR A 117 -2.81 -10.45 -6.93
N GLN A 118 -3.86 -9.88 -6.34
CA GLN A 118 -3.77 -8.62 -5.59
C GLN A 118 -3.78 -8.85 -4.08
N MET A 119 -3.84 -10.09 -3.61
CA MET A 119 -3.97 -10.40 -2.20
C MET A 119 -2.71 -10.03 -1.40
N GLU A 120 -1.52 -10.33 -1.91
CA GLU A 120 -0.27 -9.99 -1.21
C GLU A 120 -0.11 -8.48 -1.01
N THR A 121 -0.31 -7.69 -2.08
CA THR A 121 -0.20 -6.23 -2.01
C THR A 121 -1.28 -5.62 -1.12
N LEU A 122 -2.52 -6.13 -1.16
CA LEU A 122 -3.61 -5.67 -0.28
C LEU A 122 -3.29 -5.94 1.19
N TYR A 123 -2.74 -7.11 1.51
CA TYR A 123 -2.34 -7.44 2.87
C TYR A 123 -1.23 -6.52 3.37
N LEU A 124 -0.18 -6.31 2.56
CA LEU A 124 0.92 -5.41 2.91
C LEU A 124 0.42 -3.97 3.16
N HIS A 125 -0.55 -3.51 2.38
CA HIS A 125 -1.11 -2.16 2.50
C HIS A 125 -1.95 -1.96 3.77
N GLU A 126 -2.90 -2.87 4.02
CA GLU A 126 -3.93 -2.68 5.05
C GLU A 126 -3.51 -3.27 6.41
N ALA A 127 -2.71 -4.35 6.39
CA ALA A 127 -2.35 -5.13 7.56
C ALA A 127 -0.88 -4.90 7.95
N LEU A 128 -0.02 -5.91 7.73
CA LEU A 128 1.36 -5.92 8.17
C LEU A 128 2.29 -5.81 6.94
N PRO A 129 3.25 -4.87 6.90
CA PRO A 129 3.53 -3.82 7.87
C PRO A 129 2.84 -2.48 7.53
N GLY A 130 1.71 -2.49 6.82
CA GLY A 130 0.99 -1.29 6.38
C GLY A 130 0.19 -0.57 7.47
N HIS A 131 -1.08 -0.27 7.20
CA HIS A 131 -1.91 0.59 8.04
C HIS A 131 -2.04 0.09 9.47
N HIS A 132 -2.31 -1.20 9.68
CA HIS A 132 -2.38 -1.72 11.05
C HIS A 132 -1.10 -1.44 11.82
N PHE A 133 0.05 -1.75 11.21
CA PHE A 133 1.33 -1.62 11.85
C PHE A 133 1.64 -0.15 12.20
N GLN A 134 1.50 0.74 11.22
CA GLN A 134 1.81 2.17 11.37
C GLN A 134 0.88 2.88 12.33
N ILE A 135 -0.42 2.56 12.31
CA ILE A 135 -1.40 3.23 13.17
C ILE A 135 -1.33 2.68 14.59
N ALA A 136 -1.19 1.37 14.77
CA ALA A 136 -1.07 0.78 16.10
C ALA A 136 0.15 1.31 16.84
N LEU A 137 1.33 1.36 16.18
CA LEU A 137 2.53 1.93 16.79
C LEU A 137 2.35 3.39 17.22
N ALA A 138 1.73 4.22 16.37
CA ALA A 138 1.44 5.61 16.72
C ALA A 138 0.50 5.71 17.93
N GLN A 139 -0.50 4.83 18.03
CA GLN A 139 -1.41 4.81 19.18
C GLN A 139 -0.73 4.33 20.47
N GLU A 140 0.22 3.41 20.40
CA GLU A 140 0.93 2.83 21.53
C GLU A 140 1.97 3.78 22.17
N GLN A 141 2.38 4.83 21.45
CA GLN A 141 3.31 5.87 21.92
C GLN A 141 2.67 6.82 22.94
N THR A 142 2.36 6.32 24.14
CA THR A 142 1.66 7.07 25.19
C THR A 142 2.40 8.30 25.73
N GLN A 143 3.72 8.37 25.54
CA GLN A 143 4.56 9.53 25.83
C GLN A 143 4.27 10.72 24.91
N LEU A 144 3.69 10.49 23.73
CA LEU A 144 3.36 11.55 22.79
C LEU A 144 2.02 12.21 23.13
N PRO A 145 1.88 13.52 22.86
CA PRO A 145 0.59 14.19 22.91
C PRO A 145 -0.45 13.48 22.02
N LYS A 146 -1.72 13.47 22.43
CA LYS A 146 -2.81 12.81 21.69
C LYS A 146 -2.86 13.22 20.21
N PHE A 147 -2.64 14.49 19.88
CA PHE A 147 -2.65 14.94 18.50
C PHE A 147 -1.56 14.27 17.65
N ARG A 148 -0.40 13.90 18.20
CA ARG A 148 0.63 13.16 17.46
C ARG A 148 0.22 11.71 17.20
N ARG A 149 -0.55 11.11 18.11
CA ARG A 149 -0.99 9.71 18.06
C ARG A 149 -2.21 9.49 17.15
N PHE A 150 -3.07 10.51 17.02
CA PHE A 150 -4.40 10.37 16.38
C PHE A 150 -4.65 11.31 15.21
N ASN A 151 -3.71 12.19 14.84
CA ASN A 151 -3.90 13.07 13.69
C ASN A 151 -3.76 12.31 12.37
N TYR A 152 -4.32 12.87 11.29
CA TYR A 152 -4.31 12.29 9.96
C TYR A 152 -3.52 13.17 8.99
N TYR A 153 -2.44 12.63 8.44
CA TYR A 153 -1.73 13.21 7.31
C TYR A 153 -1.78 12.21 6.16
N GLY A 154 -2.69 12.41 5.20
CA GLY A 154 -2.94 11.44 4.14
C GLY A 154 -1.68 11.02 3.39
N ALA A 155 -0.81 11.97 3.05
CA ALA A 155 0.43 11.65 2.33
C ALA A 155 1.42 10.82 3.16
N TYR A 156 1.39 10.92 4.49
CA TYR A 156 2.17 10.04 5.35
C TYR A 156 1.53 8.65 5.46
N ILE A 157 0.22 8.60 5.72
CA ILE A 157 -0.49 7.34 6.02
C ILE A 157 -0.60 6.47 4.77
N GLU A 158 -1.12 7.04 3.68
CA GLU A 158 -1.26 6.34 2.40
C GLU A 158 0.11 6.10 1.75
N GLY A 159 1.04 7.04 1.95
CA GLY A 159 2.43 6.90 1.52
C GLY A 159 3.12 5.73 2.20
N TRP A 160 2.92 5.55 3.50
CA TRP A 160 3.41 4.41 4.25
C TRP A 160 2.79 3.10 3.75
N GLY A 161 1.47 3.04 3.60
CA GLY A 161 0.79 1.85 3.07
C GLY A 161 1.36 1.42 1.72
N LEU A 162 1.53 2.36 0.79
CA LEU A 162 2.07 2.09 -0.54
C LEU A 162 3.59 1.81 -0.52
N TYR A 163 4.33 2.38 0.45
CA TYR A 163 5.74 2.00 0.69
C TYR A 163 5.84 0.57 1.25
N ALA A 164 4.98 0.18 2.18
CA ALA A 164 4.93 -1.16 2.75
C ALA A 164 4.67 -2.24 1.68
N GLU A 165 3.82 -1.94 0.68
CA GLU A 165 3.63 -2.80 -0.49
C GLU A 165 4.95 -3.09 -1.22
N SER A 166 5.86 -2.12 -1.32
CA SER A 166 7.15 -2.30 -2.01
C SER A 166 8.13 -3.22 -1.27
N LEU A 167 7.89 -3.49 0.02
CA LEU A 167 8.71 -4.38 0.84
C LEU A 167 8.40 -5.87 0.61
N GLY A 168 7.41 -6.21 -0.21
CA GLY A 168 6.91 -7.59 -0.30
C GLY A 168 7.98 -8.64 -0.58
N LYS A 169 8.91 -8.39 -1.50
CA LYS A 169 10.04 -9.31 -1.77
C LYS A 169 10.97 -9.48 -0.55
N GLU A 170 11.18 -8.40 0.20
CA GLU A 170 11.99 -8.41 1.43
C GLU A 170 11.26 -9.10 2.60
N LEU A 171 9.95 -9.32 2.46
CA LEU A 171 9.07 -9.96 3.44
C LEU A 171 8.62 -11.38 3.02
N GLY A 172 9.28 -11.98 2.03
CA GLY A 172 9.00 -13.34 1.56
C GLY A 172 7.76 -13.48 0.67
N LEU A 173 7.27 -12.38 0.10
CA LEU A 173 6.16 -12.34 -0.84
C LEU A 173 6.64 -12.12 -2.28
N PHE A 174 5.71 -12.12 -3.23
CA PHE A 174 5.93 -11.93 -4.67
C PHE A 174 6.83 -12.99 -5.30
N HIS A 175 6.85 -14.20 -4.74
CA HIS A 175 7.47 -15.37 -5.36
C HIS A 175 6.71 -15.84 -6.59
N ASP A 176 5.36 -15.76 -6.54
CA ASP A 176 4.52 -15.90 -7.72
C ASP A 176 4.58 -14.61 -8.56
N PRO A 177 5.08 -14.65 -9.81
CA PRO A 177 5.13 -13.49 -10.68
C PRO A 177 3.77 -12.84 -10.93
N HIS A 178 2.67 -13.61 -10.84
CA HIS A 178 1.33 -13.05 -10.97
C HIS A 178 0.94 -12.20 -9.76
N GLN A 179 1.37 -12.53 -8.55
CA GLN A 179 1.23 -11.65 -7.38
C GLN A 179 2.03 -10.35 -7.57
N TYR A 180 3.25 -10.46 -8.10
CA TYR A 180 4.06 -9.28 -8.40
C TYR A 180 3.42 -8.39 -9.48
N LEU A 181 2.89 -8.98 -10.54
CA LEU A 181 2.13 -8.25 -11.55
C LEU A 181 0.89 -7.59 -10.95
N GLY A 182 0.19 -8.26 -10.03
CA GLY A 182 -0.92 -7.68 -9.29
C GLY A 182 -0.52 -6.48 -8.43
N HIS A 183 0.62 -6.54 -7.75
CA HIS A 183 1.22 -5.38 -7.08
C HIS A 183 1.47 -4.21 -8.05
N LEU A 184 2.08 -4.48 -9.21
CA LEU A 184 2.32 -3.45 -10.23
C LEU A 184 1.01 -2.87 -10.79
N THR A 185 -0.08 -3.64 -10.88
CA THR A 185 -1.41 -3.09 -11.25
C THR A 185 -1.92 -2.09 -10.23
N PHE A 186 -1.69 -2.35 -8.94
CA PHE A 186 -2.05 -1.44 -7.86
C PHE A 186 -1.21 -0.18 -7.93
N GLU A 187 0.09 -0.32 -8.18
CA GLU A 187 0.99 0.81 -8.34
C GLU A 187 0.62 1.68 -9.55
N LEU A 188 0.26 1.07 -10.69
CA LEU A 188 -0.24 1.77 -11.88
C LEU A 188 -1.45 2.63 -11.54
N LEU A 189 -2.43 2.09 -10.80
CA LEU A 189 -3.59 2.86 -10.36
C LEU A 189 -3.18 4.09 -9.54
N ARG A 190 -2.26 3.94 -8.58
CA ARG A 190 -1.80 5.08 -7.75
C ARG A 190 -0.94 6.07 -8.55
N ALA A 191 -0.25 5.64 -9.60
CA ALA A 191 0.46 6.52 -10.52
C ALA A 191 -0.50 7.27 -11.47
N ALA A 192 -1.56 6.60 -11.95
CA ALA A 192 -2.60 7.18 -12.79
C ALA A 192 -3.41 8.23 -12.03
N ARG A 193 -3.69 8.01 -10.74
CA ARG A 193 -4.31 8.99 -9.82
C ARG A 193 -3.61 10.34 -9.83
N LEU A 194 -2.26 10.36 -9.89
CA LEU A 194 -1.50 11.61 -9.95
C LEU A 194 -1.85 12.45 -11.18
N VAL A 195 -2.07 11.80 -12.32
CA VAL A 195 -2.34 12.48 -13.58
C VAL A 195 -3.83 12.84 -13.66
N ALA A 196 -4.73 11.93 -13.28
CA ALA A 196 -6.16 12.15 -13.34
C ALA A 196 -6.62 13.29 -12.39
N ASP A 197 -6.13 13.33 -11.14
CA ASP A 197 -6.53 14.35 -10.17
C ASP A 197 -6.06 15.76 -10.62
N VAL A 198 -4.80 15.89 -11.05
CA VAL A 198 -4.28 17.14 -11.63
C VAL A 198 -4.99 17.48 -12.95
N GLY A 199 -5.30 16.46 -13.76
CA GLY A 199 -6.06 16.60 -14.99
C GLY A 199 -7.39 17.29 -14.77
N ILE A 200 -8.16 16.82 -13.78
CA ILE A 200 -9.46 17.37 -13.41
C ILE A 200 -9.31 18.78 -12.82
N HIS A 201 -8.43 18.95 -11.83
CA HIS A 201 -8.43 20.13 -10.96
C HIS A 201 -7.53 21.28 -11.42
N ASP A 202 -6.57 21.03 -12.31
CA ASP A 202 -5.63 22.03 -12.84
C ASP A 202 -5.69 22.14 -14.37
N ARG A 203 -5.96 21.04 -15.08
CA ARG A 203 -5.96 20.99 -16.56
C ARG A 203 -7.35 21.04 -17.20
N GLY A 204 -8.40 21.10 -16.39
CA GLY A 204 -9.78 21.24 -16.87
C GLY A 204 -10.34 20.00 -17.56
N TRP A 205 -9.81 18.81 -17.28
CA TRP A 205 -10.38 17.57 -17.81
C TRP A 205 -11.81 17.37 -17.32
N SER A 206 -12.69 17.02 -18.25
CA SER A 206 -14.02 16.51 -17.96
C SER A 206 -13.95 15.16 -17.23
N ARG A 207 -15.07 14.79 -16.61
CA ARG A 207 -15.24 13.48 -15.96
C ARG A 207 -15.02 12.34 -16.95
N GLU A 208 -15.48 12.52 -18.18
CA GLU A 208 -15.36 11.56 -19.29
C GLU A 208 -13.90 11.38 -19.73
N GLU A 209 -13.15 12.48 -19.86
CA GLU A 209 -11.72 12.44 -20.18
C GLU A 209 -10.92 11.74 -19.07
N ALA A 210 -11.17 12.08 -17.81
CA ALA A 210 -10.50 11.44 -16.68
C ALA A 210 -10.85 9.94 -16.57
N GLY A 211 -12.12 9.59 -16.82
CA GLY A 211 -12.57 8.18 -16.84
C GLY A 211 -11.95 7.37 -17.96
N ARG A 212 -11.83 7.95 -19.16
CA ARG A 212 -11.13 7.33 -20.29
C ARG A 212 -9.65 7.13 -19.96
N TYR A 213 -8.98 8.17 -19.47
CA TYR A 213 -7.57 8.11 -19.09
C TYR A 213 -7.31 7.00 -18.06
N LEU A 214 -8.15 6.89 -17.01
CA LEU A 214 -8.00 5.85 -16.01
C LEU A 214 -8.21 4.45 -16.60
N SER A 215 -9.19 4.29 -17.50
CA SER A 215 -9.47 3.02 -18.15
C SER A 215 -8.33 2.53 -19.06
N GLU A 216 -7.59 3.45 -19.68
CA GLU A 216 -6.44 3.14 -20.53
C GLU A 216 -5.19 2.74 -19.74
N HIS A 217 -5.05 3.22 -18.50
CA HIS A 217 -3.81 3.07 -17.70
C HIS A 217 -3.96 2.18 -16.47
N ALA A 218 -5.19 1.95 -15.99
CA ALA A 218 -5.50 1.19 -14.78
C ALA A 218 -6.80 0.38 -14.98
N PHE A 219 -6.72 -0.65 -15.83
CA PHE A 219 -7.84 -1.51 -16.23
C PHE A 219 -8.59 -2.09 -15.01
N GLY A 220 -9.92 -2.12 -15.13
CA GLY A 220 -10.82 -2.61 -14.07
C GLY A 220 -11.21 -1.56 -13.03
N TYR A 221 -10.60 -0.38 -13.03
CA TYR A 221 -10.99 0.75 -12.18
C TYR A 221 -11.79 1.77 -13.00
N GLY A 222 -13.07 1.92 -12.67
CA GLY A 222 -14.02 2.69 -13.48
C GLY A 222 -14.31 4.10 -12.98
N TYR A 223 -15.35 4.69 -13.57
CA TYR A 223 -15.89 6.02 -13.26
C TYR A 223 -16.20 6.31 -11.79
N PHE A 224 -16.37 5.29 -10.95
CA PHE A 224 -16.60 5.46 -9.53
C PHE A 224 -15.42 6.17 -8.84
N GLU A 225 -14.19 5.81 -9.22
CA GLU A 225 -12.99 6.47 -8.70
C GLU A 225 -12.93 7.95 -9.10
N ILE A 226 -13.34 8.28 -10.33
CA ILE A 226 -13.36 9.67 -10.82
C ILE A 226 -14.31 10.54 -10.00
N ASN A 227 -15.49 10.03 -9.64
CA ASN A 227 -16.42 10.75 -8.77
C ASN A 227 -15.78 11.10 -7.42
N ARG A 228 -14.99 10.18 -6.86
CA ARG A 228 -14.21 10.43 -5.64
C ARG A 228 -13.16 11.51 -5.86
N TYR A 229 -12.41 11.47 -6.97
CA TYR A 229 -11.36 12.47 -7.26
C TYR A 229 -11.95 13.87 -7.42
N ILE A 230 -13.10 13.99 -8.09
CA ILE A 230 -13.84 15.26 -8.21
C ILE A 230 -14.28 15.77 -6.83
N SER A 231 -14.77 14.88 -5.96
CA SER A 231 -15.35 15.25 -4.66
C SER A 231 -14.31 15.49 -3.58
N MET A 232 -13.08 14.99 -3.76
CA MET A 232 -11.99 15.07 -2.78
C MET A 232 -10.68 15.47 -3.46
N PRO A 233 -10.55 16.74 -3.91
CA PRO A 233 -9.36 17.21 -4.61
C PRO A 233 -8.07 16.92 -3.83
N ALA A 234 -7.02 16.51 -4.53
CA ALA A 234 -5.69 16.19 -4.01
C ALA A 234 -5.59 14.96 -3.07
N GLN A 235 -6.70 14.37 -2.60
CA GLN A 235 -6.61 13.18 -1.75
C GLN A 235 -5.94 12.02 -2.49
N ALA A 236 -6.26 11.84 -3.78
CA ALA A 236 -5.69 10.77 -4.60
C ALA A 236 -4.18 10.92 -4.83
N LEU A 237 -3.64 12.14 -4.64
CA LEU A 237 -2.20 12.41 -4.76
C LEU A 237 -1.39 11.85 -3.58
N SER A 238 -2.03 11.74 -2.42
CA SER A 238 -1.38 11.39 -1.15
C SER A 238 -0.59 10.08 -1.21
N TYR A 239 -1.18 9.04 -1.81
CA TYR A 239 -0.61 7.70 -1.94
C TYR A 239 0.79 7.73 -2.57
N LYS A 240 0.88 8.13 -3.84
CA LYS A 240 2.11 8.01 -4.60
C LYS A 240 3.13 9.09 -4.25
N ILE A 241 2.69 10.31 -3.91
CA ILE A 241 3.61 11.36 -3.42
C ILE A 241 4.26 10.94 -2.10
N GLY A 242 3.47 10.38 -1.18
CA GLY A 242 3.96 9.85 0.09
C GLY A 242 4.98 8.73 -0.09
N GLN A 243 4.63 7.71 -0.87
CA GLN A 243 5.52 6.58 -1.13
C GLN A 243 6.82 7.00 -1.80
N LEU A 244 6.75 7.89 -2.80
CA LEU A 244 7.95 8.42 -3.47
C LEU A 244 8.85 9.15 -2.47
N LYS A 245 8.28 9.96 -1.58
CA LYS A 245 9.08 10.66 -0.56
C LYS A 245 9.72 9.68 0.42
N ILE A 246 8.99 8.69 0.94
CA ILE A 246 9.57 7.71 1.88
C ILE A 246 10.67 6.89 1.19
N SER A 247 10.47 6.49 -0.07
CA SER A 247 11.47 5.76 -0.86
C SER A 247 12.72 6.60 -1.13
N GLU A 248 12.54 7.88 -1.48
CA GLU A 248 13.64 8.85 -1.63
C GLU A 248 14.44 8.98 -0.32
N LEU A 249 13.76 9.05 0.82
CA LEU A 249 14.42 9.13 2.12
C LEU A 249 15.20 7.86 2.46
N ARG A 250 14.67 6.67 2.13
CA ARG A 250 15.38 5.39 2.29
C ARG A 250 16.66 5.39 1.45
N GLU A 251 16.56 5.76 0.18
CA GLU A 251 17.71 5.80 -0.74
C GLU A 251 18.78 6.80 -0.25
N LYS A 252 18.36 7.99 0.20
CA LYS A 252 19.28 8.99 0.80
C LYS A 252 19.99 8.43 2.03
N ALA A 253 19.26 7.75 2.92
CA ALA A 253 19.83 7.15 4.12
C ALA A 253 20.81 6.02 3.78
N GLN A 254 20.44 5.13 2.84
CA GLN A 254 21.31 4.06 2.33
C GLN A 254 22.61 4.63 1.75
N LYS A 255 22.52 5.65 0.90
CA LYS A 255 23.69 6.28 0.29
C LYS A 255 24.59 6.98 1.32
N LYS A 256 24.00 7.62 2.34
CA LYS A 256 24.73 8.34 3.38
C LYS A 256 25.46 7.39 4.34
N LEU A 257 24.81 6.27 4.70
CA LEU A 257 25.32 5.35 5.71
C LEU A 257 26.16 4.21 5.14
N GLY A 258 25.98 3.86 3.86
CA GLY A 258 26.67 2.73 3.21
C GLY A 258 26.41 1.44 3.97
N ASP A 259 27.47 0.70 4.27
CA ASP A 259 27.42 -0.57 5.00
C ASP A 259 26.85 -0.45 6.43
N ARG A 260 26.75 0.77 6.97
CA ARG A 260 26.13 1.04 8.28
C ARG A 260 24.62 1.24 8.21
N PHE A 261 24.01 1.18 7.04
CA PHE A 261 22.57 1.31 6.90
C PHE A 261 21.85 0.11 7.52
N ASP A 262 21.08 0.34 8.58
CA ASP A 262 20.11 -0.63 9.11
C ASP A 262 18.70 -0.19 8.70
N VAL A 263 18.03 -1.01 7.89
CA VAL A 263 16.65 -0.77 7.43
C VAL A 263 15.66 -0.68 8.59
N ARG A 264 15.90 -1.44 9.67
CA ARG A 264 15.05 -1.44 10.86
C ARG A 264 15.14 -0.13 11.61
N ALA A 265 16.35 0.44 11.70
CA ALA A 265 16.56 1.78 12.26
C ALA A 265 15.90 2.86 11.40
N PHE A 266 15.95 2.71 10.07
CA PHE A 266 15.23 3.60 9.15
C PHE A 266 13.72 3.55 9.37
N HIS A 267 13.12 2.35 9.38
CA HIS A 267 11.67 2.20 9.61
C HIS A 267 11.25 2.71 11.00
N GLN A 268 12.06 2.47 12.03
CA GLN A 268 11.81 3.06 13.35
C GLN A 268 11.79 4.58 13.28
N ALA A 269 12.79 5.22 12.66
CA ALA A 269 12.85 6.67 12.53
C ALA A 269 11.63 7.24 11.77
N VAL A 270 11.06 6.51 10.82
CA VAL A 270 9.84 6.93 10.12
C VAL A 270 8.61 6.84 11.04
N LEU A 271 8.48 5.78 11.85
CA LEU A 271 7.25 5.43 12.57
C LEU A 271 7.16 5.92 14.03
N GLU A 272 8.28 6.16 14.70
CA GLU A 272 8.35 6.34 16.17
C GLU A 272 7.73 7.63 16.72
N ASP A 273 7.33 8.58 15.85
CA ASP A 273 6.69 9.83 16.28
C ASP A 273 5.21 9.91 15.89
N GLY A 274 4.67 8.86 15.26
CA GLY A 274 3.38 8.91 14.61
C GLY A 274 3.36 9.83 13.37
N PRO A 275 2.18 10.04 12.77
CA PRO A 275 2.06 10.69 11.47
C PRO A 275 2.61 12.13 11.44
N LEU A 276 3.37 12.44 10.39
CA LEU A 276 4.03 13.74 10.16
C LEU A 276 3.66 14.30 8.78
N PRO A 277 3.58 15.64 8.62
CA PRO A 277 3.79 16.27 7.32
C PRO A 277 5.11 15.79 6.69
N LEU A 278 5.13 15.56 5.39
CA LEU A 278 6.29 14.96 4.70
C LEU A 278 7.58 15.79 4.82
N ASP A 279 7.48 17.12 4.91
CA ASP A 279 8.61 18.01 5.10
C ASP A 279 9.24 17.88 6.49
N LEU A 280 8.41 17.66 7.53
CA LEU A 280 8.89 17.37 8.88
C LEU A 280 9.47 15.97 8.98
N LEU A 281 8.86 14.99 8.31
CA LEU A 281 9.41 13.64 8.20
C LEU A 281 10.80 13.67 7.55
N GLU A 282 10.96 14.39 6.43
CA GLU A 282 12.24 14.54 5.75
C GLU A 282 13.30 15.18 6.67
N LYS A 283 12.97 16.30 7.33
CA LYS A 283 13.88 16.94 8.31
C LYS A 283 14.31 15.98 9.41
N LYS A 284 13.38 15.18 9.92
CA LYS A 284 13.68 14.18 10.95
C LYS A 284 14.65 13.13 10.43
N VAL A 285 14.31 12.47 9.32
CA VAL A 285 15.09 11.33 8.79
C VAL A 285 16.47 11.76 8.32
N VAL A 286 16.61 12.93 7.70
CA VAL A 286 17.92 13.45 7.23
C VAL A 286 18.87 13.75 8.40
N ASN A 287 18.32 14.24 9.51
CA ASN A 287 19.05 14.57 10.73
C ASN A 287 19.14 13.40 11.72
N ALA A 288 18.49 12.28 11.44
CA ALA A 288 18.54 11.11 12.29
C ALA A 288 19.96 10.55 12.32
N ASP A 289 20.39 10.18 13.52
CA ASP A 289 21.65 9.49 13.75
C ASP A 289 21.49 7.97 13.58
N PHE A 290 20.26 7.48 13.37
CA PHE A 290 19.90 6.06 13.25
C PHE A 290 20.52 5.17 14.34
N GLY A 291 20.65 5.70 15.56
CA GLY A 291 21.25 4.99 16.69
C GLY A 291 22.79 4.95 16.69
N MET A 292 23.48 5.72 15.85
CA MET A 292 24.96 5.74 15.80
C MET A 292 25.63 6.53 16.95
N ARG A 293 24.88 7.05 17.93
CA ARG A 293 25.47 7.52 19.21
C ARG A 293 25.47 6.34 20.18
N ASN A 294 26.58 5.61 20.21
CA ASN A 294 27.12 4.85 21.35
C ASN A 294 28.29 3.98 20.86
N ALA A 295 29.31 4.62 20.29
CA ALA A 295 30.59 3.99 19.97
C ALA A 295 31.74 4.96 20.29
N GLU A 296 31.75 5.51 21.50
CA GLU A 296 32.93 6.08 22.17
C GLU A 296 32.86 5.78 23.67
#